data_AF-A0A2H9L2B6-F1
#
_entry.id   AF-A0A2H9L2B6-F1
#
_cell.length_a   1.000
_cell.length_b   1.000
_cell.length_c   1.000
_cell.angle_alpha   90.00
_cell.angle_beta   90.00
_cell.angle_gamma   90.00
#
_symmetry.space_group_name_H-M   'P 1'
#
loop_
_entity.id
_entity.type
_entity.pdbx_description
1 polymer ?
#
loop_
_entity_poly.entity_id
_entity_poly.type
_entity_poly.pdbx_seq_one_letter_code
_entity_poly.pdbx_strand_id
1 'polypeptide(L)'
;DETAVEEKNALLAALSDELDAAKKTARETEALFEKAFSASQDRETVRKRFLRYQEGLRSRTALEKAISDAEKAVSKGDADKAAGLIDDVESRRLELEGSIEGMRAEAEREVELAQQGDAQFGTTETKAAIALAQSALKDGGFFTAYVTANDARMGLLKLPAQTDGGDGSWRLLLGAAGLCIIALLAYLFTRKSGKHAKEI
;
A
#
# COMPACT_ATOMS: atom_id res chain seq x y z
N ASP A 1 5.75 53.79 10.04
CA ASP A 1 6.43 52.82 10.91
C ASP A 1 7.25 51.91 10.01
N GLU A 2 8.52 52.24 9.83
CA GLU A 2 9.39 51.68 8.79
C GLU A 2 9.97 50.32 9.22
N THR A 3 10.25 50.17 10.51
CA THR A 3 10.75 48.94 11.14
C THR A 3 9.75 47.79 11.05
N ALA A 4 8.45 48.04 11.26
CA ALA A 4 7.40 47.02 11.14
C ALA A 4 7.23 46.50 9.70
N VAL A 5 7.54 47.33 8.69
CA VAL A 5 7.51 46.93 7.28
C VAL A 5 8.74 46.10 6.94
N GLU A 6 9.92 46.48 7.44
CA GLU A 6 11.16 45.70 7.27
C GLU A 6 11.07 44.32 7.93
N GLU A 7 10.55 44.24 9.16
CA GLU A 7 10.33 42.97 9.87
C GLU A 7 9.37 42.05 9.12
N LYS A 8 8.26 42.59 8.61
CA LYS A 8 7.29 41.82 7.83
C LYS A 8 7.91 41.29 6.52
N ASN A 9 8.71 42.11 5.83
CA ASN A 9 9.39 41.70 4.60
C ASN A 9 10.46 40.63 4.88
N ALA A 10 11.20 40.76 5.98
CA ALA A 10 12.18 39.75 6.41
C ALA A 10 11.51 38.41 6.76
N LEU A 11 10.36 38.46 7.45
CA LEU A 11 9.58 37.26 7.75
C LEU A 11 9.07 36.57 6.48
N LEU A 12 8.52 37.33 5.52
CA LEU A 12 8.06 36.77 4.26
C LEU A 12 9.19 36.15 3.43
N ALA A 13 10.39 36.75 3.46
CA ALA A 13 11.56 36.18 2.82
C ALA A 13 11.96 34.84 3.45
N ALA A 14 12.02 34.78 4.80
CA ALA A 14 12.31 33.54 5.51
C ALA A 14 11.28 32.43 5.23
N LEU A 15 9.98 32.78 5.23
CA LEU A 15 8.91 31.83 4.90
C LEU A 15 8.98 31.36 3.44
N SER A 16 9.44 32.21 2.52
CA SER A 16 9.68 31.81 1.13
C SER A 16 10.82 30.77 1.04
N ASP A 17 11.92 30.99 1.75
CA ASP A 17 13.04 30.05 1.79
C ASP A 17 12.64 28.71 2.43
N GLU A 18 11.85 28.74 3.51
CA GLU A 18 11.28 27.55 4.15
C GLU A 18 10.35 26.78 3.21
N LEU A 19 9.48 27.49 2.47
CA LEU A 19 8.61 26.87 1.49
C LEU A 19 9.41 26.19 0.36
N ASP A 20 10.49 26.81 -0.11
CA ASP A 20 11.34 26.20 -1.15
C ASP A 20 12.06 24.95 -0.64
N ALA A 21 12.50 24.96 0.63
CA ALA A 21 13.05 23.76 1.27
C ALA A 21 12.00 22.65 1.41
N ALA A 22 10.79 22.98 1.89
CA ALA A 22 9.68 22.04 2.03
C ALA A 22 9.23 21.46 0.68
N LYS A 23 9.22 22.27 -0.38
CA LYS A 23 8.95 21.80 -1.75
C LYS A 23 9.98 20.80 -2.22
N LYS A 24 11.26 21.04 -1.94
CA LYS A 24 12.34 20.11 -2.33
C LYS A 24 12.15 18.74 -1.67
N THR A 25 11.94 18.70 -0.36
CA THR A 25 11.72 17.45 0.38
C THR A 25 10.42 16.75 -0.04
N ALA A 26 9.37 17.51 -0.33
CA ALA A 26 8.12 16.99 -0.89
C ALA A 26 8.35 16.28 -2.24
N ARG A 27 9.08 16.90 -3.18
CA ARG A 27 9.39 16.28 -4.49
C ARG A 27 10.25 15.02 -4.36
N GLU A 28 11.22 15.02 -3.45
CA GLU A 28 12.01 13.82 -3.15
C GLU A 28 11.11 12.69 -2.61
N THR A 29 10.16 13.01 -1.73
CA THR A 29 9.19 12.04 -1.19
C THR A 29 8.25 11.51 -2.27
N GLU A 30 7.76 12.36 -3.18
CA GLU A 30 6.96 11.94 -4.33
C GLU A 30 7.73 10.97 -5.25
N ALA A 31 9.00 11.23 -5.51
CA ALA A 31 9.84 10.35 -6.31
C ALA A 31 10.04 8.99 -5.62
N LEU A 32 10.21 8.98 -4.30
CA LEU A 32 10.26 7.74 -3.51
C LEU A 32 8.93 6.98 -3.56
N PHE A 33 7.79 7.69 -3.53
CA PHE A 33 6.48 7.07 -3.69
C PHE A 33 6.32 6.38 -5.05
N GLU A 34 6.67 7.06 -6.14
CA GLU A 34 6.62 6.46 -7.49
C GLU A 34 7.52 5.22 -7.60
N LYS A 35 8.69 5.27 -6.97
CA LYS A 35 9.62 4.14 -6.92
C LYS A 35 9.06 2.98 -6.09
N ALA A 36 8.58 3.27 -4.88
CA ALA A 36 7.99 2.31 -3.95
C ALA A 36 6.83 1.54 -4.58
N PHE A 37 6.01 2.22 -5.36
CA PHE A 37 4.87 1.65 -6.07
C PHE A 37 5.13 1.45 -7.56
N SER A 38 6.39 1.31 -7.97
CA SER A 38 6.71 0.92 -9.35
C SER A 38 6.19 -0.48 -9.64
N ALA A 39 5.60 -0.66 -10.82
CA ALA A 39 5.02 -1.91 -11.29
C ALA A 39 5.34 -2.13 -12.77
N SER A 40 5.52 -3.38 -13.17
CA SER A 40 5.54 -3.78 -14.57
C SER A 40 4.15 -3.58 -15.22
N GLN A 41 4.12 -3.52 -16.55
CA GLN A 41 2.90 -3.19 -17.30
C GLN A 41 1.75 -4.17 -17.04
N ASP A 42 2.06 -5.46 -16.91
CA ASP A 42 1.12 -6.54 -16.58
C ASP A 42 0.55 -6.43 -15.14
N ARG A 43 1.21 -5.69 -14.25
CA ARG A 43 0.82 -5.52 -12.85
C ARG A 43 0.21 -4.16 -12.55
N GLU A 44 -0.01 -3.32 -13.56
CA GLU A 44 -0.54 -1.98 -13.38
C GLU A 44 -1.99 -1.99 -12.84
N THR A 45 -2.82 -2.91 -13.31
CA THR A 45 -4.19 -3.09 -12.82
C THR A 45 -4.22 -3.50 -11.35
N VAL A 46 -3.33 -4.41 -10.95
CA VAL A 46 -3.19 -4.86 -9.56
C VAL A 46 -2.76 -3.69 -8.68
N ARG A 47 -1.76 -2.91 -9.12
CA ARG A 47 -1.32 -1.70 -8.41
C ARG A 47 -2.46 -0.71 -8.22
N LYS A 48 -3.23 -0.42 -9.28
CA LYS A 48 -4.35 0.53 -9.23
C LYS A 48 -5.44 0.10 -8.23
N ARG A 49 -5.60 -1.20 -7.98
CA ARG A 49 -6.56 -1.71 -6.97
C ARG A 49 -5.96 -1.85 -5.58
N PHE A 50 -4.64 -1.72 -5.44
CA PHE A 50 -3.95 -1.85 -4.17
C PHE A 50 -4.32 -0.69 -3.24
N LEU A 51 -4.88 -1.02 -2.08
CA LEU A 51 -5.48 -0.04 -1.18
C LEU A 51 -4.47 1.01 -0.72
N ARG A 52 -3.26 0.58 -0.34
CA ARG A 52 -2.19 1.47 0.10
C ARG A 52 -1.69 2.40 -1.00
N TYR A 53 -1.71 1.96 -2.26
CA TYR A 53 -1.39 2.82 -3.40
C TYR A 53 -2.44 3.92 -3.59
N GLN A 54 -3.73 3.57 -3.42
CA GLN A 54 -4.82 4.55 -3.47
C GLN A 54 -4.77 5.55 -2.33
N GLU A 55 -4.38 5.12 -1.13
CA GLU A 55 -4.16 6.01 0.02
C GLU A 55 -2.99 6.96 -0.26
N GLY A 56 -1.84 6.44 -0.70
CA GLY A 56 -0.69 7.27 -1.04
C GLY A 56 -0.96 8.25 -2.19
N LEU A 57 -1.77 7.89 -3.19
CA LEU A 57 -2.21 8.83 -4.23
C LEU A 57 -3.04 9.99 -3.65
N ARG A 58 -3.92 9.72 -2.68
CA ARG A 58 -4.70 10.78 -2.01
C ARG A 58 -3.78 11.71 -1.23
N SER A 59 -2.80 11.16 -0.50
CA SER A 59 -1.80 11.95 0.22
C SER A 59 -0.94 12.78 -0.73
N ARG A 60 -0.53 12.22 -1.88
CA ARG A 60 0.22 12.95 -2.92
C ARG A 60 -0.58 14.14 -3.47
N THR A 61 -1.84 13.93 -3.82
CA THR A 61 -2.72 15.02 -4.29
C THR A 61 -2.96 16.07 -3.20
N ALA A 62 -3.09 15.67 -1.94
CA ALA A 62 -3.22 16.60 -0.83
C ALA A 62 -1.95 17.43 -0.62
N LEU A 63 -0.77 16.82 -0.76
CA LEU A 63 0.53 17.48 -0.71
C LEU A 63 0.69 18.52 -1.84
N GLU A 64 0.37 18.15 -3.08
CA GLU A 64 0.41 19.06 -4.24
C GLU A 64 -0.49 20.29 -4.00
N LYS A 65 -1.67 20.08 -3.40
CA LYS A 65 -2.59 21.16 -3.04
C LYS A 65 -2.02 22.05 -1.93
N ALA A 66 -1.47 21.46 -0.87
CA ALA A 66 -0.86 22.21 0.24
C ALA A 66 0.28 23.11 -0.26
N ILE A 67 1.13 22.60 -1.14
CA ILE A 67 2.20 23.38 -1.79
C ILE A 67 1.61 24.57 -2.55
N SER A 68 0.60 24.33 -3.40
CA SER A 68 -0.04 25.39 -4.19
C SER A 68 -0.66 26.48 -3.32
N ASP A 69 -1.27 26.10 -2.19
CA ASP A 69 -1.90 27.05 -1.29
C ASP A 69 -0.86 27.85 -0.49
N ALA A 70 0.25 27.22 -0.06
CA ALA A 70 1.37 27.91 0.57
C ALA A 70 2.02 28.95 -0.38
N GLU A 71 2.25 28.59 -1.65
CA GLU A 71 2.78 29.52 -2.67
C GLU A 71 1.86 30.73 -2.88
N LYS A 72 0.54 30.52 -2.87
CA LYS A 72 -0.44 31.61 -2.94
C LYS A 72 -0.42 32.51 -1.71
N ALA A 73 -0.13 31.98 -0.53
CA ALA A 73 -0.06 32.78 0.69
C ALA A 73 1.21 33.65 0.72
N VAL A 74 2.37 33.07 0.37
CA VAL A 74 3.64 33.80 0.24
C VAL A 74 3.52 34.92 -0.80
N SER A 75 3.00 34.61 -2.00
CA SER A 75 2.84 35.62 -3.06
C SER A 75 1.85 36.76 -2.74
N LYS A 76 0.93 36.55 -1.80
CA LYS A 76 0.00 37.58 -1.31
C LYS A 76 0.55 38.37 -0.11
N GLY A 77 1.72 38.01 0.41
CA GLY A 77 2.31 38.64 1.59
C GLY A 77 1.54 38.35 2.88
N ASP A 78 0.83 37.22 2.94
CA ASP A 78 0.07 36.75 4.10
C ASP A 78 0.94 35.79 4.93
N ALA A 79 1.79 36.37 5.78
CA ALA A 79 2.83 35.64 6.52
C ALA A 79 2.27 34.60 7.50
N ASP A 80 1.23 34.96 8.28
CA ASP A 80 0.61 34.05 9.26
C ASP A 80 -0.01 32.83 8.57
N LYS A 81 -0.67 33.06 7.43
CA LYS A 81 -1.24 31.98 6.63
C LYS A 81 -0.16 31.14 5.94
N ALA A 82 0.91 31.77 5.46
CA ALA A 82 2.01 31.08 4.80
C ALA A 82 2.69 30.10 5.77
N ALA A 83 3.00 30.53 7.00
CA ALA A 83 3.58 29.67 8.03
C ALA A 83 2.73 28.41 8.29
N GLY A 84 1.42 28.58 8.53
CA GLY A 84 0.53 27.43 8.78
C GLY A 84 0.37 26.49 7.57
N LEU A 85 0.51 27.00 6.35
CA LEU A 85 0.44 26.17 5.14
C LEU A 85 1.77 25.44 4.85
N ILE A 86 2.91 26.02 5.22
CA ILE A 86 4.21 25.34 5.17
C ILE A 86 4.21 24.15 6.14
N ASP A 87 3.67 24.32 7.35
CA ASP A 87 3.49 23.22 8.30
C ASP A 87 2.55 22.13 7.74
N ASP A 88 1.47 22.50 7.04
CA ASP A 88 0.59 21.52 6.37
C ASP A 88 1.32 20.78 5.24
N VAL A 89 2.18 21.44 4.46
CA VAL A 89 3.03 20.77 3.45
C VAL A 89 3.87 19.67 4.10
N GLU A 90 4.54 19.96 5.21
CA GLU A 90 5.36 18.98 5.92
C GLU A 90 4.51 17.84 6.51
N SER A 91 3.34 18.16 7.07
CA SER A 91 2.39 17.14 7.53
C SER A 91 1.93 16.20 6.41
N ARG A 92 1.59 16.73 5.23
CA ARG A 92 1.18 15.91 4.07
C ARG A 92 2.34 15.09 3.51
N ARG A 93 3.57 15.62 3.57
CA ARG A 93 4.78 14.89 3.20
C ARG A 93 4.96 13.67 4.10
N LEU A 94 4.79 13.82 5.42
CA LEU A 94 4.86 12.72 6.38
C LEU A 94 3.75 11.66 6.18
N GLU A 95 2.54 12.06 5.80
CA GLU A 95 1.47 11.11 5.43
C GLU A 95 1.86 10.26 4.21
N LEU A 96 2.48 10.87 3.19
CA LEU A 96 2.98 10.17 2.02
C LEU A 96 4.13 9.22 2.37
N GLU A 97 5.06 9.67 3.23
CA GLU A 97 6.16 8.86 3.74
C GLU A 97 5.65 7.62 4.51
N GLY A 98 4.62 7.77 5.35
CA GLY A 98 3.99 6.64 6.03
C GLY A 98 3.38 5.61 5.08
N SER A 99 2.88 6.04 3.91
CA SER A 99 2.40 5.12 2.87
C SER A 99 3.54 4.31 2.24
N ILE A 100 4.71 4.95 2.04
CA ILE A 100 5.94 4.31 1.52
C ILE A 100 6.47 3.29 2.53
N GLU A 101 6.60 3.68 3.80
CA GLU A 101 7.07 2.81 4.88
C GLU A 101 6.15 1.61 5.08
N GLY A 102 4.83 1.83 5.02
CA GLY A 102 3.86 0.74 5.11
C GLY A 102 4.01 -0.29 3.97
N MET A 103 4.27 0.18 2.75
CA MET A 103 4.50 -0.72 1.60
C MET A 103 5.83 -1.47 1.75
N ARG A 104 6.86 -0.81 2.27
CA ARG A 104 8.14 -1.46 2.60
C ARG A 104 7.95 -2.59 3.61
N ALA A 105 7.25 -2.33 4.71
CA ALA A 105 7.00 -3.33 5.75
C ALA A 105 6.20 -4.53 5.22
N GLU A 106 5.19 -4.28 4.38
CA GLU A 106 4.42 -5.35 3.72
C GLU A 106 5.30 -6.18 2.77
N ALA A 107 6.17 -5.53 1.99
CA ALA A 107 7.09 -6.21 1.09
C ALA A 107 8.14 -7.04 1.86
N GLU A 108 8.74 -6.48 2.91
CA GLU A 108 9.70 -7.20 3.78
C GLU A 108 9.06 -8.45 4.38
N ARG A 109 7.84 -8.32 4.93
CA ARG A 109 7.08 -9.43 5.50
C ARG A 109 6.78 -10.51 4.46
N GLU A 110 6.32 -10.13 3.27
CA GLU A 110 5.94 -11.12 2.24
C GLU A 110 7.17 -11.85 1.70
N VAL A 111 8.29 -11.14 1.53
CA VAL A 111 9.58 -11.73 1.15
C VAL A 111 10.06 -12.74 2.20
N GLU A 112 9.91 -12.43 3.50
CA GLU A 112 10.25 -13.35 4.59
C GLU A 112 9.36 -14.61 4.55
N LEU A 113 8.04 -14.45 4.39
CA LEU A 113 7.10 -15.56 4.29
C LEU A 113 7.41 -16.46 3.08
N ALA A 114 7.76 -15.87 1.93
CA ALA A 114 8.15 -16.62 0.75
C ALA A 114 9.45 -17.42 0.98
N GLN A 115 10.45 -16.85 1.67
CA GLN A 115 11.70 -17.54 2.02
C GLN A 115 11.46 -18.73 2.97
N GLN A 116 10.60 -18.56 3.97
CA GLN A 116 10.23 -19.65 4.87
C GLN A 116 9.53 -20.79 4.12
N GLY A 117 8.66 -20.45 3.16
CA GLY A 117 8.02 -21.43 2.27
C GLY A 117 9.01 -22.15 1.36
N ASP A 118 9.97 -21.44 0.76
CA ASP A 118 10.99 -22.02 -0.11
C ASP A 118 11.91 -23.01 0.62
N ALA A 119 12.24 -22.72 1.88
CA ALA A 119 13.02 -23.64 2.71
C ALA A 119 12.33 -25.00 2.90
N GLN A 120 11.00 -25.06 2.80
CA GLN A 120 10.21 -26.27 3.01
C GLN A 120 9.78 -26.95 1.71
N PHE A 121 9.46 -26.17 0.67
CA PHE A 121 8.82 -26.66 -0.55
C PHE A 121 9.44 -26.10 -1.84
N GLY A 122 10.60 -25.46 -1.74
CA GLY A 122 11.22 -24.69 -2.81
C GLY A 122 11.55 -25.46 -4.08
N THR A 123 11.31 -24.82 -5.22
CA THR A 123 11.74 -25.23 -6.55
C THR A 123 12.77 -24.23 -7.09
N THR A 124 13.41 -24.55 -8.23
CA THR A 124 14.31 -23.59 -8.91
C THR A 124 13.59 -22.29 -9.28
N GLU A 125 12.31 -22.38 -9.67
CA GLU A 125 11.50 -21.23 -10.07
C GLU A 125 11.16 -20.33 -8.88
N THR A 126 10.83 -20.90 -7.72
CA THR A 126 10.49 -20.11 -6.52
C THR A 126 11.73 -19.42 -5.95
N LYS A 127 12.90 -20.06 -6.00
CA LYS A 127 14.18 -19.44 -5.63
C LYS A 127 14.51 -18.23 -6.49
N ALA A 128 14.32 -18.34 -7.81
CA ALA A 128 14.55 -17.23 -8.73
C ALA A 128 13.59 -16.06 -8.44
N ALA A 129 12.30 -16.35 -8.22
CA ALA A 129 11.31 -15.33 -7.89
C ALA A 129 11.61 -14.62 -6.56
N ILE A 130 12.05 -15.33 -5.53
CA ILE A 130 12.45 -14.74 -4.24
C ILE A 130 13.69 -13.85 -4.40
N ALA A 131 14.68 -14.26 -5.19
CA ALA A 131 15.85 -13.44 -5.48
C ALA A 131 15.47 -12.13 -6.21
N LEU A 132 14.54 -12.21 -7.16
CA LEU A 132 13.99 -11.02 -7.84
C LEU A 132 13.24 -10.11 -6.86
N ALA A 133 12.43 -10.68 -5.96
CA ALA A 133 11.72 -9.91 -4.94
C ALA A 133 12.71 -9.21 -3.98
N GLN A 134 13.78 -9.88 -3.56
CA GLN A 134 14.84 -9.29 -2.73
C GLN A 134 15.59 -8.17 -3.46
N SER A 135 15.87 -8.32 -4.76
CA SER A 135 16.48 -7.25 -5.55
C SER A 135 15.58 -6.03 -5.61
N ALA A 136 14.30 -6.23 -5.96
CA ALA A 136 13.32 -5.16 -6.00
C ALA A 136 13.18 -4.43 -4.65
N LEU A 137 13.23 -5.18 -3.53
CA LEU A 137 13.20 -4.60 -2.18
C LEU A 137 14.41 -3.70 -1.92
N LYS A 138 15.63 -4.15 -2.28
CA LYS A 138 16.87 -3.35 -2.15
C LYS A 138 16.86 -2.12 -3.05
N ASP A 139 16.28 -2.25 -4.23
CA ASP A 139 16.16 -1.17 -5.19
C ASP A 139 15.06 -0.17 -4.82
N GLY A 140 14.24 -0.44 -3.79
CA GLY A 140 13.15 0.44 -3.37
C GLY A 140 11.85 0.24 -4.14
N GLY A 141 11.75 -0.79 -4.99
CA GLY A 141 10.54 -1.21 -5.68
C GLY A 141 9.67 -2.12 -4.80
N PHE A 142 9.12 -1.57 -3.71
CA PHE A 142 8.45 -2.34 -2.66
C PHE A 142 7.20 -3.08 -3.16
N PHE A 143 6.35 -2.45 -3.96
CA PHE A 143 5.17 -3.09 -4.54
C PHE A 143 5.57 -4.27 -5.45
N THR A 144 6.59 -4.09 -6.29
CA THR A 144 7.12 -5.16 -7.13
C THR A 144 7.67 -6.31 -6.29
N ALA A 145 8.41 -6.02 -5.22
CA ALA A 145 8.91 -7.03 -4.29
C ALA A 145 7.76 -7.82 -3.65
N TYR A 146 6.74 -7.11 -3.14
CA TYR A 146 5.56 -7.70 -2.53
C TYR A 146 4.83 -8.66 -3.49
N VAL A 147 4.46 -8.20 -4.69
CA VAL A 147 3.70 -9.05 -5.63
C VAL A 147 4.53 -10.26 -6.07
N THR A 148 5.83 -10.07 -6.31
CA THR A 148 6.71 -11.18 -6.72
C THR A 148 6.87 -12.23 -5.63
N ALA A 149 7.03 -11.81 -4.37
CA ALA A 149 7.10 -12.72 -3.24
C ALA A 149 5.76 -13.44 -2.99
N ASN A 150 4.65 -12.72 -3.09
CA ASN A 150 3.32 -13.30 -2.94
C ASN A 150 3.02 -14.34 -4.03
N ASP A 151 3.36 -14.06 -5.28
CA ASP A 151 3.20 -15.01 -6.39
C ASP A 151 4.04 -16.28 -6.16
N ALA A 152 5.29 -16.13 -5.72
CA ALA A 152 6.16 -17.25 -5.38
C ALA A 152 5.56 -18.11 -4.26
N ARG A 153 5.03 -17.48 -3.21
CA ARG A 153 4.38 -18.17 -2.09
C ARG A 153 3.10 -18.88 -2.51
N MET A 154 2.26 -18.26 -3.35
CA MET A 154 1.05 -18.88 -3.87
C MET A 154 1.36 -20.09 -4.76
N GLY A 155 2.43 -20.00 -5.57
CA GLY A 155 2.95 -21.13 -6.35
C GLY A 155 3.40 -22.32 -5.48
N LEU A 156 4.10 -22.05 -4.37
CA LEU A 156 4.51 -23.07 -3.39
C LEU A 156 3.33 -23.81 -2.76
N LEU A 157 2.24 -23.08 -2.48
CA LEU A 157 1.04 -23.64 -1.86
C LEU A 157 0.13 -24.40 -2.86
N LYS A 158 0.49 -24.43 -4.16
CA LYS A 158 -0.39 -24.90 -5.26
C LYS A 158 -1.79 -24.30 -5.21
N LEU A 159 -1.93 -23.15 -4.57
CA LEU A 159 -3.17 -22.40 -4.61
C LEU A 159 -3.26 -21.84 -6.02
N PRO A 160 -4.38 -22.01 -6.75
CA PRO A 160 -4.49 -21.46 -8.08
C PRO A 160 -4.16 -19.98 -7.98
N ALA A 161 -3.18 -19.52 -8.78
CA ALA A 161 -2.93 -18.10 -8.95
C ALA A 161 -4.29 -17.46 -9.21
N GLN A 162 -4.64 -16.40 -8.45
CA GLN A 162 -5.82 -15.61 -8.77
C GLN A 162 -5.51 -14.85 -10.06
N THR A 163 -5.61 -15.55 -11.19
CA THR A 163 -5.63 -14.94 -12.51
C THR A 163 -6.92 -14.15 -12.61
N ASP A 164 -6.78 -12.82 -12.63
CA ASP A 164 -7.80 -11.90 -13.12
C ASP A 164 -8.24 -12.39 -14.51
N GLY A 165 -9.41 -13.05 -14.59
CA GLY A 165 -9.95 -13.56 -15.85
C GLY A 165 -10.83 -14.81 -15.73
N GLY A 166 -11.71 -14.89 -14.74
CA GLY A 166 -12.61 -16.03 -14.59
C GLY A 166 -13.75 -15.77 -13.63
N ASP A 167 -14.74 -15.00 -14.07
CA ASP A 167 -16.04 -14.93 -13.42
C ASP A 167 -16.63 -16.35 -13.25
N GLY A 168 -16.93 -16.73 -12.00
CA GLY A 168 -17.96 -17.73 -11.69
C GLY A 168 -17.53 -19.10 -11.16
N SER A 169 -16.32 -19.59 -11.40
CA SER A 169 -15.98 -21.00 -11.12
C SER A 169 -15.68 -21.30 -9.65
N TRP A 170 -14.98 -20.42 -8.92
CA TRP A 170 -14.65 -20.64 -7.51
C TRP A 170 -15.85 -20.45 -6.57
N ARG A 171 -16.81 -19.58 -6.93
CA ARG A 171 -18.08 -19.41 -6.21
C ARG A 171 -19.01 -20.63 -6.38
N LEU A 172 -19.00 -21.27 -7.55
CA LEU A 172 -19.71 -22.54 -7.76
C LEU A 172 -19.07 -23.70 -6.98
N LEU A 173 -17.74 -23.75 -6.89
CA LEU A 173 -17.02 -24.76 -6.10
C LEU A 173 -17.20 -24.55 -4.59
N LEU A 174 -17.19 -23.32 -4.09
CA LEU A 174 -17.50 -23.02 -2.69
C LEU A 174 -18.99 -23.24 -2.36
N GLY A 175 -19.89 -22.96 -3.30
CA GLY A 175 -21.32 -23.27 -3.17
C GLY A 175 -21.58 -24.77 -3.10
N ALA A 176 -20.91 -25.57 -3.94
CA ALA A 176 -21.03 -27.03 -3.94
C ALA A 176 -20.38 -27.67 -2.70
N ALA A 177 -19.18 -27.20 -2.30
CA ALA A 177 -18.52 -27.67 -1.08
C ALA A 177 -19.30 -27.31 0.19
N GLY A 178 -19.89 -26.11 0.23
CA GLY A 178 -20.79 -25.68 1.31
C GLY A 178 -22.06 -26.54 1.39
N LEU A 179 -22.67 -26.86 0.25
CA LEU A 179 -23.83 -27.76 0.18
C LEU A 179 -23.51 -29.20 0.62
N CYS A 180 -22.33 -29.72 0.26
CA CYS A 180 -21.88 -31.03 0.71
C CYS A 180 -21.65 -31.09 2.22
N ILE A 181 -21.10 -30.03 2.83
CA ILE A 181 -20.91 -29.93 4.29
C ILE A 181 -22.25 -29.81 5.01
N ILE A 182 -23.20 -29.02 4.49
CA ILE A 182 -24.55 -28.90 5.05
C ILE A 182 -25.31 -30.24 4.95
N ALA A 183 -25.21 -30.95 3.82
CA ALA A 183 -25.82 -32.27 3.65
C ALA A 183 -25.22 -33.32 4.61
N LEU A 184 -23.90 -33.28 4.83
CA LEU A 184 -23.22 -34.16 5.79
C LEU A 184 -23.61 -33.83 7.24
N LEU A 185 -23.73 -32.56 7.58
CA LEU A 185 -24.18 -32.13 8.91
C LEU A 185 -25.65 -32.50 9.16
N ALA A 186 -26.53 -32.36 8.17
CA ALA A 186 -27.93 -32.79 8.26
C ALA A 186 -28.08 -34.31 8.38
N TYR A 187 -27.27 -35.08 7.66
CA TYR A 187 -27.22 -36.55 7.78
C TYR A 187 -26.70 -37.01 9.15
N LEU A 188 -25.66 -36.35 9.67
CA LEU A 188 -25.14 -36.66 11.01
C LEU A 188 -26.13 -36.28 12.12
N PHE A 189 -26.89 -35.19 11.97
CA PHE A 189 -27.88 -34.76 12.96
C PHE A 189 -29.09 -35.70 13.01
N THR A 190 -29.60 -36.13 11.85
CA THR A 190 -30.72 -37.10 11.78
C THR A 190 -30.32 -38.49 12.28
N ARG A 191 -29.05 -38.89 12.10
CA ARG A 191 -28.54 -40.19 12.59
C ARG A 191 -28.20 -40.19 14.09
N LYS A 192 -27.88 -39.02 14.68
CA LYS A 192 -27.59 -38.89 16.13
C LYS A 192 -28.86 -38.72 16.98
N SER A 193 -29.93 -38.14 16.43
CA SER A 193 -31.24 -38.05 17.11
C SER A 193 -32.05 -39.35 17.12
N GLY A 194 -31.63 -40.39 16.39
CA GLY A 194 -32.30 -41.70 16.38
C GLY A 194 -31.99 -42.63 17.56
N LYS A 195 -31.12 -42.23 18.50
CA LYS A 195 -30.71 -43.09 19.64
C LYS A 195 -31.11 -42.61 21.03
N HIS A 196 -31.98 -41.58 21.13
CA HIS A 196 -32.62 -41.21 22.40
C HIS A 196 -34.16 -41.34 22.40
N ALA A 197 -34.74 -41.97 21.38
CA ALA A 197 -36.16 -42.34 21.41
C ALA A 197 -36.36 -43.73 22.04
N LYS A 198 -36.14 -43.82 23.36
CA LYS A 198 -36.74 -44.85 24.23
C LYS A 198 -36.60 -44.40 25.69
N GLU A 199 -37.54 -43.58 26.13
CA GLU A 199 -37.97 -43.44 27.54
C GLU A 199 -39.23 -42.56 27.58
N ILE A 200 -40.38 -43.17 27.31
CA ILE A 200 -41.59 -43.16 28.17
C ILE A 200 -42.16 -44.58 28.11
#